data_AF-A0A2V5JI94-F1
#
_entry.id   AF-A0A2V5JI94-F1
#
_cell.length_a   1.000
_cell.length_b   1.000
_cell.length_c   1.000
_cell.angle_alpha   90.00
_cell.angle_beta   90.00
_cell.angle_gamma   90.00
#
_symmetry.space_group_name_H-M   'P 1'
#
loop_
_entity.id
_entity.type
_entity.pdbx_description
1 polymer ?
#
loop_
_entity_poly.entity_id
_entity_poly.type
_entity_poly.pdbx_seq_one_letter_code
_entity_poly.pdbx_strand_id
1 'polypeptide(L)'
;MKSAYAALVIFFPASLTSLCAQTGSLEKVAGDFWTWRAKYAPFTGDDVNRLERPGGIRDWSRASIEQRRKDLAAFEARWKKIDVSRWPISQQVDYRL
;
A
#
# COMPACT_ATOMS: atom_id res chain seq x y z
N MET A 1 31.05 22.64 47.72
CA MET A 1 30.60 22.96 46.33
C MET A 1 31.68 22.42 45.41
N LYS A 2 31.49 21.39 44.60
CA LYS A 2 30.65 21.36 43.40
C LYS A 2 30.45 19.89 42.99
N SER A 3 29.21 19.44 42.86
CA SER A 3 28.86 18.10 42.36
C SER A 3 28.99 18.07 40.84
N ALA A 4 29.74 17.11 40.30
CA ALA A 4 29.84 16.90 38.86
C ALA A 4 28.65 16.05 38.39
N TYR A 5 27.76 16.64 37.60
CA TYR A 5 26.69 15.92 36.91
C TYR A 5 27.23 15.41 35.57
N ALA A 6 27.38 14.10 35.43
CA ALA A 6 27.63 13.47 34.13
C ALA A 6 26.32 13.47 33.32
N ALA A 7 26.29 14.25 32.25
CA ALA A 7 25.17 14.24 31.31
C ALA A 7 25.22 12.97 30.46
N LEU A 8 24.29 12.05 30.69
CA LEU A 8 24.08 10.88 29.86
C LEU A 8 23.35 11.34 28.58
N VAL A 9 24.09 11.60 27.51
CA VAL A 9 23.51 11.84 26.18
C VAL A 9 23.14 10.48 25.58
N ILE A 10 21.86 10.12 25.66
CA ILE A 10 21.32 8.95 24.98
C ILE A 10 21.19 9.29 23.50
N PHE A 11 22.13 8.81 22.69
CA PHE A 11 22.04 8.85 21.23
C PHE A 11 21.10 7.72 20.78
N PHE A 12 19.93 8.06 20.25
CA PHE A 12 19.00 7.10 19.62
C PHE A 12 19.04 7.26 18.09
N PRO A 13 20.04 6.72 17.37
CA PRO A 13 19.95 6.63 15.92
C PRO A 13 19.36 5.26 15.53
N ALA A 14 18.62 5.24 14.42
CA ALA A 14 18.26 4.05 13.62
C ALA A 14 16.83 3.46 13.72
N SER A 15 15.79 4.25 13.98
CA SER A 15 14.39 3.77 13.76
C SER A 15 13.65 4.43 12.59
N LEU A 16 14.14 5.53 12.03
CA LEU A 16 13.42 6.27 10.97
C LEU A 16 13.54 5.63 9.58
N THR A 17 14.66 4.96 9.26
CA THR A 17 14.90 4.37 7.93
C THR A 17 14.00 3.17 7.64
N SER A 18 13.64 2.38 8.66
CA SER A 18 12.78 1.20 8.51
C SER A 18 11.33 1.56 8.19
N LEU A 19 10.81 2.66 8.73
CA LEU A 19 9.42 3.11 8.46
C LEU A 19 9.23 3.59 7.02
N CYS A 20 10.19 4.33 6.45
CA CYS A 20 10.12 4.77 5.05
C CYS A 20 10.18 3.60 4.05
N ALA A 21 10.95 2.55 4.36
CA ALA A 21 11.04 1.37 3.50
C ALA A 21 9.76 0.53 3.51
N GLN A 22 9.07 0.46 4.66
CA GLN A 22 7.83 -0.31 4.82
C GLN A 22 6.60 0.41 4.27
N THR A 23 6.50 1.73 4.45
CA THR A 23 5.49 2.55 3.73
C THR A 23 5.63 2.36 2.23
N GLY A 24 6.85 2.45 1.70
CA GLY A 24 7.12 2.21 0.28
C GLY A 24 6.61 0.85 -0.25
N SER A 25 6.45 -0.14 0.62
CA SER A 25 5.83 -1.42 0.25
C SER A 25 4.31 -1.33 0.08
N LEU A 26 3.59 -0.57 0.91
CA LEU A 26 2.16 -0.32 0.78
C LEU A 26 1.88 0.59 -0.42
N GLU A 27 2.59 1.70 -0.57
CA GLU A 27 2.39 2.59 -1.73
C GLU A 27 2.61 1.86 -3.05
N LYS A 28 3.60 0.95 -3.09
CA LYS A 28 3.83 0.12 -4.27
C LYS A 28 2.68 -0.85 -4.53
N VAL A 29 2.22 -1.59 -3.52
CA VAL A 29 1.08 -2.52 -3.69
C VAL A 29 -0.17 -1.75 -4.12
N ALA A 30 -0.44 -0.59 -3.52
CA ALA A 30 -1.57 0.26 -3.87
C ALA A 30 -1.47 0.77 -5.31
N GLY A 31 -0.31 1.30 -5.73
CA GLY A 31 -0.11 1.81 -7.09
C GLY A 31 -0.26 0.72 -8.16
N ASP A 32 0.34 -0.45 -7.92
CA ASP A 32 0.20 -1.61 -8.80
C ASP A 32 -1.29 -2.06 -8.89
N PHE A 33 -1.99 -2.09 -7.74
CA PHE A 33 -3.39 -2.49 -7.66
C PHE A 33 -4.32 -1.50 -8.37
N TRP A 34 -4.14 -0.19 -8.18
CA TRP A 34 -4.95 0.84 -8.84
C TRP A 34 -4.75 0.84 -10.35
N THR A 35 -3.52 0.58 -10.82
CA THR A 35 -3.23 0.41 -12.25
C THR A 35 -3.98 -0.80 -12.82
N TRP A 36 -3.95 -1.93 -12.12
CA TRP A 36 -4.71 -3.12 -12.50
C TRP A 36 -6.23 -2.87 -12.48
N ARG A 37 -6.73 -2.18 -11.46
CA ARG A 37 -8.14 -1.83 -11.28
C ARG A 37 -8.64 -0.90 -12.39
N ALA A 38 -7.83 0.06 -12.84
CA ALA A 38 -8.17 0.95 -13.95
C ALA A 38 -8.57 0.17 -15.22
N LYS A 39 -7.82 -0.90 -15.50
CA LYS A 39 -8.03 -1.77 -16.66
C LYS A 39 -9.30 -2.61 -16.53
N TYR A 40 -9.53 -3.22 -15.37
CA TYR A 40 -10.50 -4.32 -15.24
C TYR A 40 -11.77 -4.01 -14.45
N ALA A 41 -11.79 -2.95 -13.64
CA ALA A 41 -12.99 -2.60 -12.86
C ALA A 41 -14.15 -2.24 -13.79
N PRO A 42 -15.38 -2.67 -13.46
CA PRO A 42 -16.59 -2.25 -14.16
C PRO A 42 -16.66 -0.73 -14.31
N PHE A 43 -17.32 -0.27 -15.37
CA PHE A 43 -17.71 1.12 -15.46
C PHE A 43 -18.79 1.39 -14.40
N THR A 44 -18.64 2.48 -13.68
CA THR A 44 -19.65 3.02 -12.78
C THR A 44 -20.03 4.39 -13.31
N GLY A 45 -21.31 4.76 -13.19
CA GLY A 45 -21.79 6.12 -13.47
C GLY A 45 -21.42 7.12 -12.37
N ASP A 46 -20.79 6.65 -11.30
CA ASP A 46 -20.24 7.44 -10.22
C ASP A 46 -19.08 8.31 -10.71
N ASP A 47 -19.20 9.62 -10.51
CA ASP A 47 -18.26 10.66 -10.95
C ASP A 47 -17.06 10.85 -10.00
N VAL A 48 -17.07 10.16 -8.85
CA VAL A 48 -15.96 10.18 -7.88
C VAL A 48 -14.68 9.59 -8.50
N ASN A 49 -14.81 8.58 -9.35
CA ASN A 49 -13.66 7.88 -9.93
C ASN A 49 -13.17 8.59 -11.20
N ARG A 50 -12.51 9.74 -11.05
CA ARG A 50 -11.82 10.46 -12.15
C ARG A 50 -10.51 9.76 -12.52
N LEU A 51 -10.64 8.59 -13.16
CA LEU A 51 -9.52 7.74 -13.53
C LEU A 51 -9.46 7.58 -15.06
N GLU A 52 -8.31 7.89 -15.65
CA GLU A 52 -8.03 7.56 -17.05
C GLU A 52 -8.05 6.04 -17.25
N ARG A 53 -8.87 5.57 -18.19
CA ARG A 53 -9.04 4.14 -18.46
C ARG A 53 -8.46 3.83 -19.83
N PRO A 54 -7.70 2.73 -19.98
CA PRO A 54 -7.27 2.29 -21.29
C PRO A 54 -8.50 1.96 -22.16
N GLY A 55 -8.52 2.49 -23.37
CA GLY A 55 -9.56 2.20 -24.36
C GLY A 55 -9.49 0.76 -24.91
N GLY A 56 -10.37 0.44 -25.85
CA GLY A 56 -10.43 -0.85 -26.53
C GLY A 56 -11.51 -1.81 -25.97
N ILE A 57 -11.58 -3.00 -26.57
CA ILE A 57 -12.57 -4.02 -26.21
C ILE A 57 -12.09 -4.78 -24.97
N ARG A 58 -12.92 -4.82 -23.93
CA ARG A 58 -12.66 -5.63 -22.74
C ARG A 58 -13.00 -7.09 -22.99
N ASP A 59 -12.08 -7.98 -22.66
CA ASP A 59 -12.32 -9.42 -22.68
C ASP A 59 -13.08 -9.85 -21.41
N TRP A 60 -14.29 -10.35 -21.60
CA TRP A 60 -15.18 -10.91 -20.57
C TRP A 60 -15.27 -12.44 -20.61
N SER A 61 -14.39 -13.10 -21.36
CA SER A 61 -14.29 -14.55 -21.38
C SER A 61 -14.05 -15.11 -19.98
N ARG A 62 -14.49 -16.35 -19.75
CA ARG A 62 -14.23 -17.09 -18.51
C ARG A 62 -12.75 -17.08 -18.13
N ALA A 63 -11.88 -17.33 -19.10
CA ALA A 63 -10.43 -17.35 -18.89
C ALA A 63 -9.89 -15.99 -18.41
N SER A 64 -10.34 -14.88 -19.02
CA SER A 64 -9.98 -13.53 -18.58
C SER A 64 -10.48 -13.22 -17.16
N ILE A 65 -11.69 -13.67 -16.81
CA ILE A 65 -12.23 -13.52 -15.44
C ILE A 65 -11.41 -14.34 -14.43
N GLU A 66 -11.06 -15.58 -14.77
CA GLU A 66 -10.24 -16.44 -13.92
C GLU A 66 -8.84 -15.86 -13.70
N GLN A 67 -8.21 -15.30 -14.73
CA GLN A 67 -6.93 -14.62 -14.59
C GLN A 67 -7.03 -13.42 -13.64
N ARG A 68 -8.07 -12.58 -13.80
CA ARG A 68 -8.32 -11.44 -12.89
C ARG A 68 -8.48 -11.87 -11.44
N ARG A 69 -9.13 -13.01 -11.17
CA ARG A 69 -9.25 -13.55 -9.81
C ARG A 69 -7.90 -13.98 -9.24
N LYS A 70 -7.04 -14.60 -10.06
CA LYS A 70 -5.67 -14.98 -9.67
C LYS A 70 -4.83 -13.73 -9.37
N ASP A 71 -4.92 -12.71 -10.22
CA ASP A 71 -4.21 -11.44 -10.01
C ASP A 71 -4.65 -10.78 -8.69
N LEU A 72 -5.97 -10.71 -8.45
CA LEU A 72 -6.52 -10.16 -7.21
C LEU A 72 -6.01 -10.89 -5.97
N ALA A 73 -6.00 -12.23 -6.00
CA ALA A 73 -5.46 -13.04 -4.91
C ALA A 73 -3.96 -12.77 -4.68
N ALA A 74 -3.19 -12.52 -5.74
CA ALA A 74 -1.77 -12.17 -5.62
C ALA A 74 -1.56 -10.79 -4.97
N PHE A 75 -2.41 -9.80 -5.28
CA PHE A 75 -2.38 -8.50 -4.59
C PHE A 75 -2.70 -8.64 -3.10
N GLU A 76 -3.74 -9.41 -2.76
CA GLU A 76 -4.11 -9.67 -1.38
C GLU A 76 -2.97 -10.35 -0.61
N ALA A 77 -2.31 -11.34 -1.21
CA ALA A 77 -1.17 -12.02 -0.60
C ALA A 77 0.04 -11.09 -0.39
N ARG A 78 0.28 -10.12 -1.28
CA ARG A 78 1.33 -9.11 -1.11
C ARG A 78 0.99 -8.11 0.00
N TRP A 79 -0.25 -7.61 0.00
CA TRP A 79 -0.74 -6.67 1.01
C TRP A 79 -0.66 -7.26 2.42
N LYS A 80 -1.15 -8.49 2.62
CA LYS A 80 -1.15 -9.18 3.93
C LYS A 80 0.23 -9.51 4.49
N LYS A 81 1.30 -9.43 3.70
CA LYS A 81 2.68 -9.66 4.15
C LYS A 81 3.30 -8.42 4.78
N ILE A 82 2.67 -7.26 4.68
CA ILE A 82 3.18 -6.01 5.23
C ILE A 82 2.91 -6.00 6.73
N ASP A 83 3.98 -5.94 7.55
CA ASP A 83 3.85 -5.74 8.99
C ASP A 83 3.65 -4.26 9.29
N VAL A 84 2.44 -3.91 9.73
CA VAL A 84 2.06 -2.54 10.07
C VAL A 84 1.98 -2.29 11.58
N SER A 85 2.35 -3.27 12.42
CA SER A 85 2.15 -3.24 13.88
C SER A 85 2.84 -2.05 14.56
N ARG A 86 3.92 -1.55 13.96
CA ARG A 86 4.74 -0.44 14.48
C ARG A 86 4.53 0.88 13.76
N TRP A 87 3.57 0.96 12.83
CA TRP A 87 3.33 2.18 12.07
C TRP A 87 2.53 3.22 12.88
N PRO A 88 2.65 4.52 12.56
CA PRO A 88 1.70 5.53 13.04
C PRO A 88 0.25 5.14 12.74
N ILE A 89 -0.67 5.51 13.63
CA ILE A 89 -2.09 5.14 13.51
C ILE A 89 -2.69 5.54 12.15
N SER A 90 -2.33 6.71 11.62
CA SER A 90 -2.79 7.15 10.29
C SER A 90 -2.44 6.15 9.18
N GLN A 91 -1.20 5.64 9.18
CA GLN A 91 -0.76 4.67 8.18
C GLN A 91 -1.37 3.28 8.41
N GLN A 92 -1.67 2.91 9.67
CA GLN A 92 -2.42 1.68 9.95
C GLN A 92 -3.87 1.78 9.46
N VAL A 93 -4.46 2.98 9.50
CA VAL A 93 -5.77 3.25 8.91
C VAL A 93 -5.67 3.13 7.39
N ASP A 94 -4.69 3.77 6.76
CA ASP A 94 -4.49 3.70 5.30
C ASP A 94 -4.28 2.26 4.81
N TYR A 95 -3.57 1.43 5.57
CA TYR A 95 -3.41 -0.01 5.27
C TYR A 95 -4.74 -0.78 5.21
N ARG A 96 -5.79 -0.33 5.91
CA ARG A 96 -7.09 -1.02 6.00
C ARG A 96 -8.11 -0.55 4.96
N LEU A 97 -7.82 0.52 4.22
CA LEU A 97 -8.68 1.10 3.18
C LEU A 97 -8.38 0.51 1.81
#